data_AF-A0A1Y0BJC4-F1
#
_entry.id   AF-A0A1Y0BJC4-F1
#
_cell.length_a   1.000
_cell.length_b   1.000
_cell.length_c   1.000
_cell.angle_alpha   90.00
_cell.angle_beta   90.00
_cell.angle_gamma   90.00
#
_symmetry.space_group_name_H-M   'P 1'
#
loop_
_entity.id
_entity.type
_entity.pdbx_description
1 polymer ?
#
loop_
_entity_poly.entity_id
_entity_poly.type
_entity_poly.pdbx_seq_one_letter_code
_entity_poly.pdbx_strand_id
1 'polypeptide(L)'
;MSLNAVEKVFWEFGADPSRIEAFRADPEGYLAAYRLDPDEREMITKVDLRALAQRGVNTLLTMMIWPLMKGPQGMPFSYLEHMNGGVMPPIPGVSPPPA
;
A
#
# COMPACT_ATOMS: atom_id res chain seq x y z
N MET A 1 13.53 10.87 -9.89
CA MET A 1 13.94 11.16 -8.49
C MET A 1 12.68 11.35 -7.65
N SER A 2 11.94 10.26 -7.39
CA SER A 2 10.62 10.35 -6.75
C SER A 2 10.33 9.22 -5.75
N LEU A 3 11.15 8.15 -5.71
CA LEU A 3 11.11 7.12 -4.66
C LEU A 3 11.07 7.72 -3.25
N ASN A 4 11.95 8.67 -2.98
CA ASN A 4 12.04 9.34 -1.68
C ASN A 4 10.74 10.05 -1.28
N ALA A 5 9.94 10.53 -2.24
CA ALA A 5 8.67 11.21 -1.95
C ALA A 5 7.58 10.19 -1.58
N VAL A 6 7.48 9.09 -2.32
CA VAL A 6 6.54 7.99 -2.03
C VAL A 6 6.87 7.34 -0.69
N GLU A 7 8.14 7.02 -0.46
CA GLU A 7 8.62 6.43 0.79
C GLU A 7 8.36 7.35 1.98
N LYS A 8 8.54 8.67 1.80
CA LYS A 8 8.21 9.66 2.82
C LYS A 8 6.71 9.66 3.13
N VAL A 9 5.83 9.67 2.13
CA VAL A 9 4.37 9.57 2.35
C VAL A 9 4.03 8.33 3.18
N PHE A 10 4.59 7.17 2.83
CA PHE A 10 4.34 5.92 3.55
C PHE A 10 4.90 5.91 4.96
N TRP A 11 6.08 6.49 5.17
CA TRP A 11 6.66 6.64 6.50
C TRP A 11 5.78 7.53 7.38
N GLU A 12 5.30 8.67 6.87
CA GLU A 12 4.44 9.59 7.60
C GLU A 12 3.09 8.96 7.95
N PHE A 13 2.52 8.15 7.05
CA PHE A 13 1.31 7.37 7.35
C PHE A 13 1.53 6.30 8.43
N GLY A 14 2.72 5.68 8.49
CA GLY A 14 3.09 4.77 9.56
C GLY A 14 3.35 5.48 10.89
N ALA A 15 3.83 6.72 10.84
CA ALA A 15 4.11 7.54 12.02
C ALA A 15 2.85 8.14 12.65
N ASP A 16 1.86 8.51 11.83
CA ASP A 16 0.63 9.18 12.28
C ASP A 16 -0.61 8.64 11.54
N PRO A 17 -1.48 7.87 12.21
CA PRO A 17 -2.67 7.29 11.61
C PRO A 17 -3.71 8.34 11.19
N SER A 18 -3.72 9.53 11.78
CA SER A 18 -4.64 10.62 11.38
C SER A 18 -4.33 11.15 9.97
N ARG A 19 -3.10 10.94 9.48
CA ARG A 19 -2.74 11.27 8.09
C ARG A 19 -3.36 10.34 7.08
N ILE A 20 -3.58 9.08 7.46
CA ILE A 20 -4.30 8.12 6.62
C ILE A 20 -5.77 8.53 6.53
N GLU A 21 -6.35 9.03 7.62
CA GLU A 21 -7.71 9.58 7.61
C GLU A 21 -7.81 10.80 6.70
N ALA A 22 -6.85 11.72 6.78
CA ALA A 22 -6.78 12.87 5.88
C ALA A 22 -6.60 12.46 4.41
N PHE A 23 -5.75 11.47 4.14
CA PHE A 23 -5.57 10.89 2.80
C PHE A 23 -6.83 10.19 2.30
N ARG A 24 -7.56 9.47 3.16
CA ARG A 24 -8.84 8.84 2.78
C ARG A 24 -9.93 9.86 2.51
N ALA A 25 -9.91 11.00 3.21
CA ALA A 25 -10.88 12.08 3.02
C ALA A 25 -10.66 12.82 1.70
N ASP A 26 -9.40 13.11 1.35
CA ASP A 26 -9.04 13.76 0.08
C ASP A 26 -7.65 13.29 -0.40
N PRO A 27 -7.58 12.15 -1.13
CA PRO A 27 -6.31 11.58 -1.56
C PRO A 27 -5.61 12.46 -2.59
N GLU A 28 -6.35 13.10 -3.50
CA GLU A 28 -5.76 13.96 -4.52
C GLU A 28 -5.21 15.25 -3.93
N GLY A 29 -5.97 15.92 -3.06
CA GLY A 29 -5.51 17.13 -2.37
C GLY A 29 -4.38 16.85 -1.38
N TYR A 30 -4.40 15.70 -0.68
CA TYR A 30 -3.31 15.29 0.18
C TYR A 30 -2.01 15.07 -0.60
N LEU A 31 -2.09 14.36 -1.73
CA LEU A 31 -0.94 14.09 -2.61
C LEU A 31 -0.51 15.32 -3.43
N ALA A 32 -1.31 16.38 -3.48
CA ALA A 32 -0.93 17.66 -4.10
C ALA A 32 0.24 18.34 -3.38
N ALA A 33 0.37 18.13 -2.06
CA ALA A 33 1.47 18.65 -1.26
C ALA A 33 2.82 17.96 -1.54
N TYR A 34 2.81 16.80 -2.20
CA TYR A 34 3.99 16.00 -2.49
C TYR A 34 4.38 16.12 -3.97
N ARG A 35 5.69 16.18 -4.22
CA ARG A 35 6.25 16.21 -5.58
C ARG A 35 6.31 14.78 -6.15
N LEU A 36 5.14 14.23 -6.44
CA LEU A 36 4.94 12.91 -7.03
C LEU A 36 4.75 13.02 -8.53
N ASP A 37 5.23 12.03 -9.26
CA ASP A 37 4.89 11.89 -10.68
C ASP A 37 3.39 11.53 -10.82
N PRO A 38 2.70 11.97 -11.89
CA PRO A 38 1.31 11.58 -12.13
C PRO A 38 1.06 10.08 -12.04
N ASP A 39 1.98 9.24 -12.53
CA ASP A 39 1.81 7.79 -12.40
C ASP A 39 1.90 7.32 -10.93
N GLU A 40 2.82 7.89 -10.14
CA GLU A 40 3.00 7.52 -8.73
C GLU A 40 1.81 7.98 -7.89
N ARG A 41 1.30 9.17 -8.18
CA ARG A 41 0.08 9.68 -7.56
C ARG A 41 -1.08 8.74 -7.83
N GLU A 42 -1.25 8.32 -9.08
CA GLU A 42 -2.30 7.37 -9.44
C GLU A 42 -2.15 6.02 -8.70
N MET A 43 -0.92 5.49 -8.62
CA MET A 43 -0.64 4.25 -7.89
C MET A 43 -0.94 4.35 -6.39
N ILE A 44 -0.62 5.47 -5.75
CA ILE A 44 -0.92 5.68 -4.32
C ILE A 44 -2.44 5.82 -4.12
N THR A 45 -3.13 6.61 -4.97
CA THR A 45 -4.59 6.78 -4.91
C THR A 45 -5.33 5.46 -5.11
N LYS A 46 -4.85 4.60 -6.02
CA LYS A 46 -5.41 3.26 -6.27
C LYS A 46 -4.95 2.21 -5.26
N VAL A 47 -4.04 2.55 -4.35
CA VAL A 47 -3.43 1.62 -3.38
C VAL A 47 -2.75 0.44 -4.11
N ASP A 48 -2.11 0.72 -5.24
CA ASP A 48 -1.39 -0.28 -6.04
C ASP A 48 0.04 -0.45 -5.50
N LEU A 49 0.14 -1.10 -4.34
CA LEU A 49 1.42 -1.34 -3.68
C LEU A 49 2.34 -2.26 -4.49
N ARG A 50 1.77 -3.12 -5.34
CA ARG A 50 2.53 -3.99 -6.24
C ARG A 50 3.27 -3.16 -7.28
N ALA A 51 2.58 -2.25 -7.95
CA ALA A 51 3.20 -1.37 -8.94
C ALA A 51 4.30 -0.49 -8.30
N LEU A 52 4.05 0.00 -7.08
CA LEU A 52 5.04 0.77 -6.32
C LEU A 52 6.27 -0.07 -5.95
N ALA A 53 6.09 -1.30 -5.49
CA ALA A 53 7.19 -2.22 -5.18
C ALA A 53 8.00 -2.58 -6.44
N GLN A 54 7.35 -2.79 -7.59
CA GLN A 54 8.04 -3.03 -8.87
C GLN A 54 8.85 -1.82 -9.34
N ARG A 55 8.43 -0.61 -8.97
CA ARG A 55 9.18 0.63 -9.21
C ARG A 55 10.34 0.86 -8.25
N GLY A 56 10.52 0.01 -7.24
CA GLY A 56 11.63 0.05 -6.30
C GLY A 56 11.29 0.69 -4.95
N VAL A 57 10.02 1.05 -4.69
CA VAL A 57 9.60 1.49 -3.36
C VAL A 57 9.88 0.39 -2.33
N ASN A 58 10.40 0.78 -1.17
CA ASN A 58 10.79 -0.18 -0.14
C ASN A 58 9.63 -1.10 0.25
N THR A 59 9.83 -2.40 0.02
CA THR A 59 8.84 -3.44 0.31
C THR A 59 8.41 -3.44 1.77
N LEU A 60 9.30 -3.10 2.71
CA LEU A 60 8.96 -3.01 4.14
C LEU A 60 7.94 -1.90 4.41
N LEU A 61 8.06 -0.74 3.75
CA LEU A 61 7.10 0.35 3.89
C LEU A 61 5.74 -0.06 3.29
N THR A 62 5.74 -0.73 2.13
CA THR A 62 4.49 -1.24 1.53
C THR A 62 3.80 -2.28 2.43
N MET A 63 4.57 -3.12 3.13
CA MET A 63 4.01 -4.11 4.05
C MET A 63 3.45 -3.47 5.32
N MET A 64 4.12 -2.44 5.85
CA MET A 64 3.64 -1.69 7.02
C MET A 64 2.36 -0.90 6.73
N ILE A 65 2.29 -0.25 5.56
CA ILE A 65 1.16 0.62 5.20
C ILE A 65 -0.10 -0.17 4.82
N TRP A 66 0.05 -1.43 4.40
CA TRP A 66 -1.06 -2.27 3.99
C TRP A 66 -2.17 -2.44 5.06
N PRO A 67 -1.87 -2.90 6.29
CA PRO A 67 -2.89 -3.02 7.34
C PRO A 67 -3.45 -1.66 7.77
N LEU A 68 -2.64 -0.60 7.68
CA LEU A 68 -3.04 0.76 7.98
C LEU A 68 -4.09 1.29 6.96
N MET A 69 -3.91 0.99 5.67
CA MET A 69 -4.83 1.39 4.60
C MET A 69 -6.05 0.48 4.43
N LYS A 70 -5.95 -0.82 4.72
CA LYS A 70 -7.07 -1.77 4.62
C LYS A 70 -7.79 -2.05 5.94
N GLY A 71 -7.24 -1.56 7.06
CA GLY A 71 -7.76 -1.80 8.41
C GLY A 71 -7.40 -3.19 8.96
N PRO A 72 -7.95 -3.59 10.13
CA PRO A 72 -7.61 -4.83 10.83
C PRO A 72 -7.93 -6.14 10.07
N GLN A 73 -8.58 -6.05 8.91
CA GLN A 73 -8.80 -7.17 7.98
C GLN A 73 -7.60 -7.42 7.05
N GLY A 74 -6.65 -6.48 6.98
CA GLY A 74 -5.39 -6.61 6.24
C GLY A 74 -4.38 -7.50 6.97
N MET A 75 -4.72 -8.77 7.16
CA MET A 75 -3.74 -9.78 7.58
C MET A 75 -2.60 -9.85 6.54
N PRO A 76 -1.38 -10.26 6.93
CA PRO A 76 -0.24 -10.39 6.02
C PRO A 76 -0.54 -11.25 4.78
N PHE A 77 -1.52 -12.14 4.85
CA PHE A 77 -2.03 -12.93 3.72
C PHE A 77 -2.66 -12.09 2.60
N SER A 78 -3.43 -11.06 2.92
CA SER A 78 -4.04 -10.17 1.91
C SER A 78 -2.98 -9.32 1.20
N TYR A 79 -1.90 -8.98 1.90
CA TYR A 79 -0.74 -8.33 1.28
C TYR A 79 -0.05 -9.28 0.28
N LEU A 80 0.19 -10.53 0.68
CA LEU A 80 0.78 -11.56 -0.19
C LEU A 80 -0.10 -11.85 -1.40
N GLU A 81 -1.42 -11.96 -1.22
CA GLU A 81 -2.38 -12.14 -2.31
C GLU A 81 -2.33 -10.95 -3.28
N HIS A 82 -2.33 -9.72 -2.78
CA HIS A 82 -2.23 -8.52 -3.60
C HIS A 82 -0.90 -8.47 -4.39
N MET A 83 0.22 -8.79 -3.76
CA MET A 83 1.52 -8.87 -4.44
C MET A 83 1.58 -9.98 -5.49
N ASN A 84 0.92 -11.11 -5.25
CA ASN A 84 0.90 -12.25 -6.17
C ASN A 84 -0.18 -12.16 -7.25
N GLY A 85 -0.94 -11.06 -7.31
CA GLY A 85 -1.98 -10.85 -8.33
C GLY A 85 -3.30 -11.55 -8.06
N GLY A 86 -3.70 -11.68 -6.79
CA GLY A 86 -4.97 -12.29 -6.40
C GLY A 86 -4.88 -13.78 -6.07
N VAL A 87 -3.68 -14.37 -6.08
CA VAL A 87 -3.48 -15.81 -5.84
C VAL A 87 -2.80 -16.00 -4.49
N MET A 88 -3.52 -16.55 -3.51
CA MET A 88 -2.89 -16.97 -2.26
C MET A 88 -1.87 -18.08 -2.53
N PRO A 89 -0.62 -17.96 -2.02
CA PRO A 89 0.30 -19.09 -2.03
C PRO A 89 -0.30 -20.23 -1.19
N PRO A 90 -0.14 -21.50 -1.61
CA PRO A 90 -0.64 -22.63 -0.84
C PRO A 90 0.00 -22.61 0.55
N ILE A 91 -0.81 -22.41 1.59
CA ILE A 91 -0.36 -22.48 2.97
C ILE A 91 -0.16 -23.97 3.30
N PRO A 92 1.05 -24.42 3.67
CA PRO A 92 1.26 -25.81 4.05
C PRO A 92 0.33 -26.19 5.21
N GLY A 93 -0.65 -27.07 4.96
CA GLY A 93 -1.57 -27.59 5.98
C GLY A 93 -2.91 -26.86 6.13
N VAL A 94 -3.27 -25.91 5.25
CA VAL A 94 -4.60 -25.28 5.25
C VAL A 94 -5.30 -25.54 3.92
N SER A 95 -6.43 -26.24 3.95
CA SER A 95 -7.27 -26.46 2.77
C SER A 95 -7.89 -25.14 2.29
N PRO A 96 -7.95 -24.86 0.98
CA PRO A 96 -8.63 -23.68 0.48
C PRO A 96 -10.14 -23.74 0.82
N PRO A 97 -10.79 -22.58 1.08
CA PRO A 97 -12.23 -22.57 1.32
C PRO A 97 -13.00 -23.05 0.08
N PRO A 98 -14.15 -23.71 0.25
CA PRO A 98 -14.97 -24.15 -0.87
C PRO A 98 -15.49 -22.95 -1.67
N ALA A 99 -15.54 -23.13 -2.99
CA ALA A 99 -16.00 -22.15 -3.99
C ALA A 99 -17.48 -21.76 -3.81
#